data_AF-A0A7G2CDV8-F1
#
_entry.id   AF-A0A7G2CDV8-F1
#
_cell.length_a   1.000
_cell.length_b   1.000
_cell.length_c   1.000
_cell.angle_alpha   90.00
_cell.angle_beta   90.00
_cell.angle_gamma   90.00
#
_symmetry.space_group_name_H-M   'P 1'
#
loop_
_entity.id
_entity.type
_entity.pdbx_description
1 polymer ?
#
loop_
_entity_poly.entity_id
_entity_poly.type
_entity_poly.pdbx_seq_one_letter_code
_entity_poly.pdbx_strand_id
1 'polypeptide(L)'
;MEVAGDVERAVNYYIIAEESARAAYLLSRQSSANADAATVLSRTCPQRSAQEAATQEPPHNTTVDVQGASKVAQEIAQERTTKALERHRNSRLYAAVQIANFNCDEAVRLLHYTGDVCLAHLVVHTAPMREQSSIDTVYMMSMLQSARQHKWDTALLCAGRQSNPYHSFATLVAYFQYTQSKQFKSSLPPSQSMTSVTPGNFGNISEKLRGFYEKVVQEIARLQLPLDAGSIQQRHANDGLASQNQLAAMVIQSDPQIGPTTSSNILQSFSGYIESLLGAALQDIDGPNSVFYLKQAFSITGYVAFPLVSSSQGVAGMAPEHRKFLALAYIIASLMCVKVYRFPKMLNYIFTKARETAAGDGNMEQFLTRVQGALGKYNPASIEVDCTPLGSTVPSLSGEGKQVISIFSNEAVCGPLHLLEDGTSFVSREEALAWTLVCHFSPLATGARLTVL
;
A
#
# COMPACT_ATOMS: atom_id res chain seq x y z
N MET A 1 39.77 15.91 0.28
CA MET A 1 39.28 15.70 1.66
C MET A 1 37.88 15.12 1.63
N GLU A 2 36.91 15.78 0.97
CA GLU A 2 35.58 15.18 0.72
C GLU A 2 35.66 13.82 0.00
N VAL A 3 36.40 13.73 -1.11
CA VAL A 3 36.61 12.47 -1.86
C VAL A 3 37.33 11.39 -1.05
N ALA A 4 38.09 11.79 -0.02
CA ALA A 4 38.82 10.88 0.86
C ALA A 4 38.00 10.46 2.10
N GLY A 5 36.76 10.95 2.26
CA GLY A 5 35.90 10.67 3.40
C GLY A 5 36.22 11.45 4.68
N ASP A 6 37.20 12.36 4.65
CA ASP A 6 37.61 13.19 5.80
C ASP A 6 36.78 14.49 5.83
N VAL A 7 35.54 14.35 6.27
CA VAL A 7 34.51 15.38 6.18
C VAL A 7 34.71 16.48 7.22
N GLU A 8 35.09 16.13 8.45
CA GLU A 8 35.34 17.09 9.52
C GLU A 8 36.44 18.07 9.13
N ARG A 9 37.53 17.55 8.56
CA ARG A 9 38.62 18.37 8.06
C ARG A 9 38.18 19.24 6.89
N ALA A 10 37.40 18.70 5.96
CA ALA A 10 36.85 19.47 4.84
C ALA A 10 35.95 20.64 5.31
N VAL A 11 35.06 20.40 6.29
CA VAL A 11 34.22 21.44 6.91
C VAL A 11 35.09 22.55 7.51
N ASN A 12 36.13 22.20 8.27
CA ASN A 12 37.06 23.17 8.86
C ASN A 12 37.78 24.02 7.80
N TYR A 13 38.22 23.41 6.70
CA TYR A 13 38.84 24.16 5.60
C TYR A 13 37.87 25.10 4.90
N TYR A 14 36.61 24.71 4.71
CA TYR A 14 35.60 25.62 4.16
C TYR A 14 35.27 26.79 5.07
N ILE A 15 35.27 26.59 6.39
CA ILE A 15 35.10 27.69 7.36
C ILE A 15 36.30 28.66 7.27
N ILE A 16 37.52 28.14 7.22
CA ILE A 16 38.75 28.94 7.09
C ILE A 16 38.78 29.68 5.74
N ALA A 17 38.27 29.06 4.68
CA ALA A 17 38.16 29.65 3.34
C ALA A 17 36.96 30.61 3.19
N GLU A 18 36.23 30.91 4.27
CA GLU A 18 35.05 31.80 4.27
C GLU A 18 33.94 31.31 3.32
N GLU A 19 33.81 29.99 3.16
CA GLU A 19 32.75 29.31 2.43
C GLU A 19 31.77 28.64 3.43
N SER A 20 31.23 29.41 4.37
CA SER A 20 30.34 28.89 5.43
C SER A 20 29.10 28.16 4.88
N ALA A 21 28.57 28.59 3.75
CA ALA A 21 27.50 27.91 3.03
C ALA A 21 27.86 26.47 2.66
N ARG A 22 29.05 26.27 2.08
CA ARG A 22 29.52 24.96 1.63
C ARG A 22 29.87 24.05 2.80
N ALA A 23 30.45 24.62 3.85
CA ALA A 23 30.69 23.93 5.12
C ALA A 23 29.38 23.43 5.75
N ALA A 24 28.35 24.28 5.79
CA ALA A 24 27.04 23.95 6.37
C ALA A 24 26.33 22.85 5.57
N TYR A 25 26.32 22.91 4.23
CA TYR A 25 25.77 21.83 3.39
C TYR A 25 26.52 20.51 3.56
N LEU A 26 27.85 20.56 3.58
CA LEU A 26 28.64 19.34 3.73
C LEU A 26 28.33 18.66 5.06
N LEU A 27 28.17 19.45 6.13
CA LEU A 27 27.84 18.95 7.46
C LEU A 27 26.39 18.43 7.56
N SER A 28 25.41 19.13 6.97
CA SER A 28 24.00 18.70 6.98
C SER A 28 23.78 17.40 6.19
N ARG A 29 24.57 17.16 5.14
CA ARG A 29 24.53 15.93 4.33
C ARG A 29 25.05 14.69 5.06
N GLN A 30 25.87 14.85 6.10
CA GLN A 30 26.40 13.71 6.86
C GLN A 30 25.34 13.06 7.75
N SER A 31 24.51 13.87 8.40
CA SER A 31 23.48 13.38 9.31
C SER A 31 22.43 14.44 9.57
N SER A 32 21.19 14.00 9.72
CA SER A 32 20.09 14.84 10.18
C SER A 32 20.26 15.35 11.62
N ALA A 33 21.12 14.73 12.42
CA ALA A 33 21.48 15.22 13.76
C ALA A 33 22.36 16.49 13.69
N ASN A 34 23.05 16.71 12.56
CA ASN A 34 23.96 17.84 12.39
C ASN A 34 23.27 19.10 11.86
N ALA A 35 21.95 19.08 11.67
CA ALA A 35 21.20 20.21 11.12
C ALA A 35 21.31 21.47 12.00
N ASP A 36 21.36 21.30 13.33
CA ASP A 36 21.54 22.41 14.27
C ASP A 36 22.93 23.01 14.15
N ALA A 37 23.96 22.17 14.09
CA ALA A 37 25.33 22.60 13.87
C ALA A 37 25.52 23.27 12.50
N ALA A 38 24.91 22.73 11.45
CA ALA A 38 24.93 23.32 10.11
C ALA A 38 24.21 24.68 10.07
N THR A 39 23.09 24.82 10.79
CA THR A 39 22.38 26.11 10.92
C THR A 39 23.26 27.13 11.63
N VAL A 40 23.91 26.74 12.72
CA VAL A 40 24.87 27.61 13.44
C VAL A 40 25.99 28.02 12.50
N LEU A 41 26.65 27.08 11.82
CA LEU A 41 27.71 27.39 10.85
C LEU A 41 27.27 28.39 9.77
N SER A 42 26.09 28.19 9.18
CA SER A 42 25.58 29.10 8.15
C SER A 42 25.31 30.53 8.66
N ARG A 43 25.00 30.69 9.95
CA ARG A 43 24.62 31.97 10.57
C ARG A 43 25.76 32.66 11.29
N THR A 44 26.78 31.93 11.71
CA THR A 44 27.87 32.48 12.55
C THR A 44 29.21 32.52 11.83
N CYS A 45 29.39 31.79 10.74
CA CYS A 45 30.65 31.77 10.01
C CYS A 45 30.62 32.70 8.78
N PRO A 46 31.78 33.32 8.44
CA PRO A 46 31.90 34.25 7.33
C PRO A 46 31.60 33.59 5.98
N GLN A 47 30.83 34.29 5.14
CA GLN A 47 30.58 33.92 3.75
C GLN A 47 31.18 34.97 2.81
N ARG A 48 32.00 34.53 1.85
CA ARG A 48 32.56 35.38 0.80
C ARG A 48 31.45 35.86 -0.14
N SER A 49 31.34 37.18 -0.34
CA SER A 49 30.37 37.80 -1.25
C SER A 49 30.72 37.50 -2.71
N ALA A 50 29.74 37.07 -3.51
CA ALA A 50 29.94 36.68 -4.92
C ALA A 50 30.27 37.86 -5.87
N GLN A 51 30.25 39.10 -5.38
CA GLN A 51 30.18 40.28 -6.25
C GLN A 51 31.53 40.81 -6.74
N GLU A 52 32.67 40.40 -6.18
CA GLU A 52 33.98 40.84 -6.69
C GLU A 52 35.04 39.73 -6.55
N ALA A 53 35.19 38.95 -7.63
CA ALA A 53 36.30 38.01 -7.81
C ALA A 53 37.57 38.74 -8.34
N ALA A 54 37.87 39.93 -7.83
CA ALA A 54 39.04 40.69 -8.24
C ALA A 54 40.25 40.33 -7.36
N THR A 55 41.25 39.77 -8.04
CA THR A 55 42.60 39.50 -7.59
C THR A 55 43.29 40.73 -7.01
N GLN A 56 43.48 40.80 -5.69
CA GLN A 56 44.67 41.24 -4.95
C GLN A 56 44.27 41.59 -3.50
N GLU A 57 44.86 40.84 -2.54
CA GLU A 57 44.58 40.81 -1.08
C GLU A 57 43.15 40.36 -0.69
N PRO A 58 42.96 39.57 0.39
CA PRO A 58 41.63 39.15 0.79
C PRO A 58 40.93 40.35 1.46
N PRO A 59 39.89 40.95 0.87
CA PRO A 59 39.09 41.90 1.63
C PRO A 59 38.37 41.10 2.71
N HIS A 60 38.47 41.53 3.97
CA HIS A 60 37.64 41.10 5.10
C HIS A 60 36.15 41.51 4.91
N ASN A 61 35.65 41.49 3.68
CA ASN A 61 34.27 41.76 3.31
C ASN A 61 33.50 40.45 3.40
N THR A 62 33.44 39.93 4.63
CA THR A 62 32.66 38.75 4.97
C THR A 62 31.33 39.20 5.53
N THR A 63 30.25 38.68 4.95
CA THR A 63 28.91 38.89 5.50
C THR A 63 28.56 37.68 6.35
N VAL A 64 28.19 37.93 7.61
CA VAL A 64 27.64 36.91 8.50
C VAL A 64 26.13 37.02 8.43
N ASP A 65 25.46 35.92 8.13
CA ASP A 65 24.00 35.86 8.06
C ASP A 65 23.35 35.75 9.44
N VAL A 66 23.51 36.81 10.25
CA VAL A 66 23.02 36.86 11.63
C VAL A 66 21.49 36.68 11.69
N GLN A 67 20.77 37.09 10.65
CA GLN A 67 19.31 37.01 10.57
C GLN A 67 18.79 35.70 9.97
N GLY A 68 19.66 34.84 9.42
CA GLY A 68 19.24 33.62 8.71
C GLY A 68 18.50 33.91 7.40
N ALA A 69 18.75 35.05 6.77
CA ALA A 69 18.14 35.50 5.53
C ALA A 69 18.84 34.93 4.28
N SER A 70 20.03 34.34 4.43
CA SER A 70 20.72 33.67 3.33
C SER A 70 19.92 32.45 2.88
N LYS A 71 19.96 32.20 1.57
CA LYS A 71 19.30 31.05 0.95
C LYS A 71 19.69 29.72 1.61
N VAL A 72 20.96 29.58 2.00
CA VAL A 72 21.49 28.36 2.65
C VAL A 72 20.95 28.18 4.05
N ALA A 73 20.91 29.24 4.87
CA ALA A 73 20.35 29.18 6.21
C ALA A 73 18.83 28.88 6.17
N GLN A 74 18.11 29.41 5.18
CA GLN A 74 16.70 29.13 4.95
C GLN A 74 16.47 27.67 4.51
N GLU A 75 17.27 27.16 3.56
CA GLU A 75 17.18 25.78 3.09
C GLU A 75 17.49 24.77 4.21
N ILE A 76 18.52 25.00 5.02
CA ILE A 76 18.86 24.12 6.16
C ILE A 76 17.77 24.20 7.24
N ALA A 77 17.23 25.39 7.54
CA ALA A 77 16.14 25.53 8.50
C ALA A 77 14.84 24.86 8.01
N GLN A 78 14.55 24.93 6.72
CA GLN A 78 13.43 24.24 6.08
C GLN A 78 13.63 22.73 6.13
N GLU A 79 14.81 22.22 5.80
CA GLU A 79 15.17 20.79 5.90
C GLU A 79 15.04 20.28 7.35
N ARG A 80 15.54 21.06 8.33
CA ARG A 80 15.38 20.76 9.76
C ARG A 80 13.92 20.66 10.16
N THR A 81 13.10 21.64 9.77
CA THR A 81 11.67 21.68 10.12
C THR A 81 10.93 20.50 9.48
N THR A 82 11.26 20.20 8.22
CA THR A 82 10.73 19.05 7.47
C THR A 82 11.04 17.74 8.19
N LYS A 83 12.30 17.52 8.58
CA LYS A 83 12.74 16.33 9.33
C LYS A 83 12.19 16.27 10.75
N ALA A 84 12.00 17.41 11.41
CA ALA A 84 11.36 17.45 12.72
C ALA A 84 9.89 17.02 12.62
N LEU A 85 9.16 17.46 11.60
CA LEU A 85 7.77 17.07 11.36
C LEU A 85 7.65 15.58 10.98
N GLU A 86 8.59 15.05 10.21
CA GLU A 86 8.74 13.61 9.97
C GLU A 86 8.89 12.84 11.28
N ARG A 87 9.81 13.28 12.17
CA ARG A 87 10.04 12.66 13.49
C ARG A 87 8.85 12.77 14.44
N HIS A 88 8.03 13.82 14.33
CA HIS A 88 6.85 14.01 15.16
C HIS A 88 5.62 13.21 14.70
N ARG A 89 5.75 12.33 13.69
CA ARG A 89 4.71 11.38 13.23
C ARG A 89 3.37 12.05 12.91
N ASN A 90 3.40 13.28 12.37
CA ASN A 90 2.21 13.97 11.87
C ASN A 90 2.24 13.99 10.34
N SER A 91 1.65 12.95 9.74
CA SER A 91 1.66 12.76 8.28
C SER A 91 1.01 13.90 7.51
N ARG A 92 0.00 14.58 8.07
CA ARG A 92 -0.65 15.72 7.41
C ARG A 92 0.27 16.93 7.27
N LEU A 93 0.98 17.28 8.34
CA LEU A 93 1.94 18.39 8.31
C LEU A 93 3.11 18.05 7.39
N TYR A 94 3.59 16.81 7.44
CA TYR A 94 4.66 16.37 6.56
C TYR A 94 4.24 16.38 5.08
N ALA A 95 3.02 15.92 4.75
CA ALA A 95 2.44 16.05 3.41
C ALA A 95 2.35 17.51 2.95
N ALA A 96 1.91 18.43 3.82
CA ALA A 96 1.83 19.85 3.50
C ALA A 96 3.20 20.44 3.15
N VAL A 97 4.26 20.03 3.85
CA VAL A 97 5.63 20.42 3.53
C VAL A 97 6.09 19.85 2.19
N GLN A 98 5.76 18.59 1.88
CA GLN A 98 6.07 18.00 0.58
C GLN A 98 5.37 18.75 -0.56
N ILE A 99 4.11 19.16 -0.37
CA ILE A 99 3.37 20.01 -1.33
C ILE A 99 4.07 21.36 -1.51
N ALA A 100 4.48 22.02 -0.42
CA ALA A 100 5.20 23.29 -0.48
C ALA A 100 6.54 23.18 -1.23
N ASN A 101 7.16 22.00 -1.21
CA ASN A 101 8.40 21.67 -1.93
C ASN A 101 8.14 21.13 -3.35
N PHE A 102 6.92 21.21 -3.87
CA PHE A 102 6.51 20.69 -5.19
C PHE A 102 6.64 19.16 -5.36
N ASN A 103 6.75 18.42 -4.26
CA ASN A 103 6.78 16.96 -4.23
C ASN A 103 5.38 16.38 -4.01
N CYS A 104 4.45 16.72 -4.90
CA CYS A 104 3.02 16.47 -4.69
C CYS A 104 2.68 14.96 -4.69
N ASP A 105 3.33 14.17 -5.56
CA ASP A 105 3.18 12.70 -5.59
C ASP A 105 3.65 12.03 -4.30
N GLU A 106 4.73 12.53 -3.68
CA GLU A 106 5.21 12.03 -2.38
C GLU A 106 4.20 12.34 -1.27
N ALA A 107 3.63 13.55 -1.27
CA ALA A 107 2.58 13.93 -0.32
C ALA A 107 1.36 13.00 -0.42
N VAL A 108 0.94 12.68 -1.64
CA VAL A 108 -0.16 11.74 -1.90
C VAL A 108 0.20 10.34 -1.39
N ARG A 109 1.40 9.83 -1.67
CA ARG A 109 1.86 8.52 -1.19
C ARG A 109 1.88 8.44 0.33
N LEU A 110 2.36 9.48 1.01
CA LEU A 110 2.35 9.56 2.47
C LEU A 110 0.92 9.53 3.05
N LEU A 111 0.01 10.34 2.49
CA LEU A 111 -1.39 10.37 2.92
C LEU A 111 -2.10 9.04 2.65
N HIS A 112 -1.78 8.39 1.53
CA HIS A 112 -2.25 7.04 1.20
C HIS A 112 -1.79 6.03 2.26
N TYR A 113 -0.50 5.94 2.57
CA TYR A 113 0.03 4.96 3.51
C TYR A 113 -0.47 5.17 4.94
N THR A 114 -0.82 6.41 5.31
CA THR A 114 -1.40 6.74 6.61
C THR A 114 -2.95 6.69 6.64
N GLY A 115 -3.57 6.35 5.51
CA GLY A 115 -5.02 6.16 5.39
C GLY A 115 -5.84 7.45 5.38
N ASP A 116 -5.24 8.60 5.08
CA ASP A 116 -5.96 9.88 4.95
C ASP A 116 -6.47 10.11 3.52
N VAL A 117 -7.48 9.31 3.16
CA VAL A 117 -8.05 9.26 1.82
C VAL A 117 -8.66 10.60 1.39
N CYS A 118 -9.33 11.31 2.30
CA CYS A 118 -9.99 12.57 1.98
C CYS A 118 -8.98 13.66 1.61
N LEU A 119 -7.90 13.79 2.39
CA LEU A 119 -6.87 14.79 2.10
C LEU A 119 -6.09 14.39 0.84
N ALA A 120 -5.78 13.11 0.66
CA ALA A 120 -5.13 12.64 -0.57
C ALA A 120 -5.98 12.93 -1.83
N HIS A 121 -7.31 12.71 -1.75
CA HIS A 121 -8.24 13.04 -2.82
C HIS A 121 -8.27 14.53 -3.13
N LEU A 122 -8.31 15.38 -2.11
CA LEU A 122 -8.26 16.83 -2.30
C LEU A 122 -6.97 17.25 -3.01
N VAL A 123 -5.82 16.73 -2.58
CA VAL A 123 -4.50 17.08 -3.14
C VAL A 123 -4.42 16.78 -4.63
N VAL A 124 -4.96 15.65 -5.09
CA VAL A 124 -4.98 15.29 -6.52
C VAL A 124 -5.76 16.30 -7.37
N HIS A 125 -6.78 16.97 -6.82
CA HIS A 125 -7.54 18.01 -7.53
C HIS A 125 -6.95 19.41 -7.41
N THR A 126 -6.13 19.67 -6.39
CA THR A 126 -5.64 21.02 -6.09
C THR A 126 -4.16 21.23 -6.39
N ALA A 127 -3.38 20.16 -6.58
CA ALA A 127 -1.93 20.22 -6.81
C ALA A 127 -1.54 19.56 -8.13
N PRO A 128 -0.46 20.02 -8.79
CA PRO A 128 0.01 19.43 -10.04
C PRO A 128 0.65 18.07 -9.79
N MET A 129 -0.09 16.99 -10.08
CA MET A 129 0.43 15.62 -10.04
C MET A 129 1.34 15.35 -11.24
N ARG A 130 2.45 14.62 -11.03
CA ARG A 130 3.32 14.17 -12.13
C ARG A 130 3.02 12.74 -12.54
N GLU A 131 2.64 11.88 -11.61
CA GLU A 131 2.48 10.45 -11.85
C GLU A 131 1.00 10.05 -11.91
N GLN A 132 0.61 9.38 -13.00
CA GLN A 132 -0.73 8.81 -13.13
C GLN A 132 -1.02 7.76 -12.05
N SER A 133 0.00 7.02 -11.59
CA SER A 133 -0.12 6.05 -10.50
C SER A 133 -0.57 6.67 -9.18
N SER A 134 -0.13 7.90 -8.87
CA SER A 134 -0.56 8.62 -7.67
C SER A 134 -2.05 8.95 -7.75
N ILE A 135 -2.50 9.42 -8.92
CA ILE A 135 -3.91 9.74 -9.21
C ILE A 135 -4.77 8.46 -9.08
N ASP A 136 -4.36 7.38 -9.75
CA ASP A 136 -5.09 6.11 -9.74
C ASP A 136 -5.20 5.52 -8.34
N THR A 137 -4.11 5.57 -7.56
CA THR A 137 -4.10 5.12 -6.16
C THR A 137 -5.15 5.86 -5.36
N VAL A 138 -5.21 7.18 -5.46
CA VAL A 138 -6.18 7.99 -4.72
C VAL A 138 -7.62 7.71 -5.14
N TYR A 139 -7.90 7.55 -6.44
CA TYR A 139 -9.22 7.14 -6.92
C TYR A 139 -9.60 5.74 -6.44
N MET A 140 -8.66 4.80 -6.39
CA MET A 140 -8.86 3.47 -5.82
C MET A 140 -9.22 3.54 -4.33
N MET A 141 -8.48 4.32 -3.54
CA MET A 141 -8.77 4.51 -2.11
C MET A 141 -10.14 5.13 -1.88
N SER A 142 -10.49 6.14 -2.69
CA SER A 142 -11.77 6.84 -2.62
C SER A 142 -12.93 5.94 -3.04
N MET A 143 -12.71 5.07 -4.04
CA MET A 143 -13.64 4.02 -4.44
C MET A 143 -13.90 3.06 -3.28
N LEU A 144 -12.84 2.50 -2.67
CA LEU A 144 -12.96 1.54 -1.57
C LEU A 144 -13.59 2.16 -0.32
N GLN A 145 -13.23 3.40 0.03
CA GLN A 145 -13.83 4.13 1.15
C GLN A 145 -15.31 4.41 0.91
N SER A 146 -15.70 4.82 -0.31
CA SER A 146 -17.10 5.04 -0.69
C SER A 146 -17.90 3.75 -0.64
N ALA A 147 -17.32 2.66 -1.16
CA ALA A 147 -17.92 1.33 -1.13
C ALA A 147 -18.13 0.81 0.31
N ARG A 148 -17.15 1.03 1.20
CA ARG A 148 -17.28 0.73 2.64
C ARG A 148 -18.42 1.51 3.29
N GLN A 149 -18.67 2.75 2.87
CA GLN A 149 -19.79 3.58 3.33
C GLN A 149 -21.11 3.27 2.60
N HIS A 150 -21.17 2.23 1.78
CA HIS A 150 -22.33 1.88 0.94
C HIS A 150 -22.74 2.99 -0.06
N LYS A 151 -21.85 3.92 -0.38
CA LYS A 151 -22.02 4.96 -1.41
C LYS A 151 -21.61 4.41 -2.78
N TRP A 152 -22.37 3.45 -3.27
CA TRP A 152 -22.03 2.67 -4.46
C TRP A 152 -21.93 3.49 -5.74
N ASP A 153 -22.78 4.51 -5.91
CA ASP A 153 -22.73 5.37 -7.10
C ASP A 153 -21.45 6.23 -7.11
N THR A 154 -21.02 6.75 -5.95
CA THR A 154 -19.74 7.45 -5.81
C THR A 154 -18.56 6.50 -6.07
N ALA A 155 -18.62 5.28 -5.54
CA ALA A 155 -17.59 4.27 -5.80
C ALA A 155 -17.47 3.94 -7.29
N LEU A 156 -18.60 3.80 -8.00
CA LEU A 156 -18.63 3.55 -9.43
C LEU A 156 -18.02 4.70 -10.23
N LEU A 157 -18.32 5.94 -9.87
CA LEU A 157 -17.69 7.12 -10.48
C LEU A 157 -16.18 7.14 -10.26
N CYS A 158 -15.70 6.81 -9.06
CA CYS A 158 -14.26 6.73 -8.78
C CYS A 158 -13.59 5.61 -9.58
N ALA A 159 -14.25 4.46 -9.75
CA ALA A 159 -13.74 3.35 -10.57
C ALA A 159 -13.52 3.79 -12.02
N GLY A 160 -14.53 4.42 -12.64
CA GLY A 160 -14.46 4.89 -14.02
C GLY A 160 -13.45 6.01 -14.30
N ARG A 161 -12.79 6.57 -13.27
CA ARG A 161 -11.80 7.66 -13.39
C ARG A 161 -10.35 7.19 -13.35
N GLN A 162 -10.10 5.91 -13.06
CA GLN A 162 -8.75 5.35 -13.08
C GLN A 162 -8.26 5.12 -14.51
N SER A 163 -6.94 5.15 -14.70
CA SER A 163 -6.31 4.89 -16.01
C SER A 163 -6.59 3.49 -16.55
N ASN A 164 -6.77 2.50 -15.67
CA ASN A 164 -7.23 1.15 -16.01
C ASN A 164 -8.59 0.84 -15.35
N PRO A 165 -9.72 1.23 -15.98
CA PRO A 165 -11.04 1.02 -15.41
C PRO A 165 -11.40 -0.46 -15.21
N TYR A 166 -10.89 -1.40 -16.04
CA TYR A 166 -11.16 -2.84 -15.88
C TYR A 166 -10.79 -3.34 -14.49
N HIS A 167 -9.58 -2.99 -14.04
CA HIS A 167 -9.07 -3.35 -12.72
C HIS A 167 -9.98 -2.82 -11.61
N SER A 168 -10.35 -1.54 -11.70
CA SER A 168 -11.20 -0.89 -10.70
C SER A 168 -12.62 -1.46 -10.64
N PHE A 169 -13.25 -1.72 -11.78
CA PHE A 169 -14.60 -2.30 -11.84
C PHE A 169 -14.61 -3.73 -11.33
N ALA A 170 -13.65 -4.57 -11.73
CA ALA A 170 -13.56 -5.94 -11.20
C ALA A 170 -13.32 -5.95 -9.69
N THR A 171 -12.48 -5.04 -9.17
CA THR A 171 -12.24 -4.89 -7.73
C THR A 171 -13.51 -4.45 -7.00
N LEU A 172 -14.24 -3.51 -7.57
CA LEU A 172 -15.49 -3.00 -7.00
C LEU A 172 -16.61 -4.05 -7.02
N VAL A 173 -16.74 -4.82 -8.09
CA VAL A 173 -17.68 -5.96 -8.19
C VAL A 173 -17.37 -7.00 -7.13
N ALA A 174 -16.11 -7.42 -7.00
CA ALA A 174 -15.69 -8.38 -5.98
C ALA A 174 -15.92 -7.83 -4.56
N TYR A 175 -15.69 -6.54 -4.34
CA TYR A 175 -16.00 -5.90 -3.06
C TYR A 175 -17.51 -5.88 -2.78
N PHE A 176 -18.34 -5.56 -3.77
CA PHE A 176 -19.79 -5.59 -3.66
C PHE A 176 -20.28 -7.00 -3.32
N GLN A 177 -19.81 -8.02 -4.04
CA GLN A 177 -20.06 -9.43 -3.75
C GLN A 177 -19.70 -9.78 -2.29
N TYR A 178 -18.51 -9.39 -1.82
CA TYR A 178 -18.11 -9.57 -0.43
C TYR A 178 -19.08 -8.90 0.55
N THR A 179 -19.52 -7.67 0.31
CA THR A 179 -20.48 -7.00 1.20
C THR A 179 -21.83 -7.71 1.24
N GLN A 180 -22.31 -8.23 0.10
CA GLN A 180 -23.55 -9.02 0.06
C GLN A 180 -23.37 -10.36 0.79
N SER A 181 -22.22 -11.02 0.60
CA SER A 181 -21.82 -12.22 1.34
C SER A 181 -21.80 -11.99 2.85
N LYS A 182 -21.28 -10.85 3.30
CA LYS A 182 -21.27 -10.47 4.72
C LYS A 182 -22.67 -10.26 5.28
N GLN A 183 -23.53 -9.55 4.54
CA GLN A 183 -24.93 -9.36 4.92
C GLN A 183 -25.67 -10.71 4.99
N PHE A 184 -25.43 -11.60 4.02
CA PHE A 184 -26.02 -12.93 4.01
C PHE A 184 -25.57 -13.77 5.20
N LYS A 185 -24.27 -13.84 5.48
CA LYS A 185 -23.74 -14.59 6.62
C LYS A 185 -24.31 -14.11 7.94
N SER A 186 -24.53 -12.80 8.10
CA SER A 186 -25.16 -12.25 9.31
C SER A 186 -26.64 -12.65 9.48
N SER A 187 -27.33 -13.02 8.39
CA SER A 187 -28.71 -13.51 8.41
C SER A 187 -28.83 -15.02 8.62
N LEU A 188 -27.74 -15.77 8.41
CA LEU A 188 -27.71 -17.22 8.59
C LEU A 188 -27.50 -17.60 10.07
N PRO A 189 -28.06 -18.73 10.54
CA PRO A 189 -27.73 -19.29 11.83
C PRO A 189 -26.21 -19.57 11.95
N PRO A 190 -25.59 -19.44 13.14
CA PRO A 190 -24.16 -19.67 13.35
C PRO A 190 -23.68 -21.07 12.92
N SER A 191 -24.58 -22.06 12.96
CA SER A 191 -24.33 -23.45 12.56
C SER A 191 -24.35 -23.69 11.04
N GLN A 192 -24.86 -22.75 10.24
CA GLN A 192 -24.93 -22.89 8.79
C GLN A 192 -23.77 -22.17 8.08
N SER A 193 -23.19 -22.87 7.09
CA SER A 193 -22.15 -22.31 6.23
C SER A 193 -22.77 -21.71 4.97
N MET A 194 -22.14 -20.67 4.40
CA MET A 194 -22.53 -20.20 3.07
C MET A 194 -22.24 -21.23 1.98
N THR A 195 -21.26 -22.12 2.21
CA THR A 195 -20.91 -23.19 1.27
C THR A 195 -21.97 -24.29 1.16
N SER A 196 -22.96 -24.34 2.07
CA SER A 196 -24.06 -25.31 2.02
C SER A 196 -25.33 -24.81 1.33
N VAL A 197 -25.36 -23.56 0.85
CA VAL A 197 -26.55 -22.94 0.25
C VAL A 197 -26.54 -23.10 -1.27
N THR A 198 -27.65 -23.58 -1.83
CA THR A 198 -27.82 -23.80 -3.28
C THR A 198 -28.05 -22.45 -4.01
N PRO A 199 -27.54 -22.26 -5.25
CA PRO A 199 -27.65 -21.00 -6.00
C PRO A 199 -29.06 -20.40 -6.14
N GLY A 200 -30.12 -21.21 -6.04
CA GLY A 200 -31.51 -20.75 -6.11
C GLY A 200 -32.04 -20.06 -4.83
N ASN A 201 -31.33 -20.14 -3.70
CA ASN A 201 -31.82 -19.64 -2.41
C ASN A 201 -31.33 -18.21 -2.06
N PHE A 202 -30.66 -17.52 -2.97
CA PHE A 202 -30.10 -16.20 -2.71
C PHE A 202 -31.12 -15.05 -2.82
N GLY A 203 -32.31 -15.28 -3.39
CA GLY A 203 -33.45 -14.34 -3.37
C GLY A 203 -33.07 -12.87 -3.63
N ASN A 204 -33.34 -12.00 -2.64
CA ASN A 204 -33.07 -10.56 -2.69
C ASN A 204 -31.58 -10.20 -2.95
N ILE A 205 -30.63 -11.08 -2.64
CA ILE A 205 -29.20 -10.83 -2.89
C ILE A 205 -28.91 -10.92 -4.38
N SER A 206 -29.48 -11.89 -5.07
CA SER A 206 -29.32 -12.04 -6.53
C SER A 206 -29.89 -10.82 -7.26
N GLU A 207 -30.98 -10.24 -6.79
CA GLU A 207 -31.54 -9.00 -7.37
C GLU A 207 -30.63 -7.79 -7.16
N LYS A 208 -30.08 -7.63 -5.95
CA LYS A 208 -29.10 -6.55 -5.66
C LYS A 208 -27.83 -6.70 -6.48
N LEU A 209 -27.32 -7.93 -6.61
CA LEU A 209 -26.17 -8.24 -7.45
C LEU A 209 -26.46 -7.89 -8.91
N ARG A 210 -27.58 -8.38 -9.46
CA ARG A 210 -27.99 -8.08 -10.83
C ARG A 210 -28.07 -6.57 -11.08
N GLY A 211 -28.77 -5.82 -10.22
CA GLY A 211 -28.90 -4.37 -10.38
C GLY A 211 -27.56 -3.63 -10.29
N PHE A 212 -26.63 -4.09 -9.46
CA PHE A 212 -25.29 -3.51 -9.40
C PHE A 212 -24.45 -3.83 -10.65
N TYR A 213 -24.49 -5.08 -11.12
CA TYR A 213 -23.83 -5.49 -12.36
C TYR A 213 -24.35 -4.71 -13.57
N GLU A 214 -25.65 -4.48 -13.66
CA GLU A 214 -26.26 -3.66 -14.72
C GLU A 214 -25.71 -2.23 -14.70
N LYS A 215 -25.56 -1.61 -13.52
CA LYS A 215 -24.92 -0.29 -13.39
C LYS A 215 -23.46 -0.30 -13.85
N VAL A 216 -22.69 -1.32 -13.48
CA VAL A 216 -21.29 -1.47 -13.91
C VAL A 216 -21.21 -1.63 -15.43
N VAL A 217 -22.06 -2.46 -16.03
CA VAL A 217 -22.13 -2.67 -17.48
C VAL A 217 -22.53 -1.39 -18.22
N GLN A 218 -23.48 -0.61 -17.69
CA GLN A 218 -23.86 0.68 -18.25
C GLN A 218 -22.68 1.66 -18.26
N GLU A 219 -21.90 1.71 -17.17
CA GLU A 219 -20.74 2.59 -17.07
C GLU A 219 -19.60 2.14 -18.00
N ILE A 220 -19.41 0.83 -18.16
CA ILE A 220 -18.46 0.23 -19.12
C ILE A 220 -18.85 0.57 -20.55
N ALA A 221 -20.14 0.50 -20.89
CA ALA A 221 -20.65 0.91 -22.19
C ALA A 221 -20.44 2.41 -22.42
N ARG A 222 -20.68 3.26 -21.40
CA ARG A 222 -20.42 4.70 -21.44
C ARG A 222 -18.95 5.02 -21.72
N LEU A 223 -18.04 4.24 -21.16
CA LEU A 223 -16.58 4.37 -21.35
C LEU A 223 -16.06 3.67 -22.61
N GLN A 224 -16.92 2.99 -23.39
CA GLN A 224 -16.54 2.25 -24.60
C GLN A 224 -15.41 1.24 -24.35
N LEU A 225 -15.54 0.48 -23.25
CA LEU A 225 -14.59 -0.54 -22.86
C LEU A 225 -15.06 -1.91 -23.39
N PRO A 226 -14.33 -2.53 -24.35
CA PRO A 226 -14.70 -3.86 -24.84
C PRO A 226 -14.52 -4.91 -23.75
N LEU A 227 -15.45 -5.87 -23.63
CA LEU A 227 -15.34 -6.96 -22.67
C LEU A 227 -14.86 -8.27 -23.32
N ASP A 228 -14.78 -8.33 -24.65
CA ASP A 228 -14.30 -9.51 -25.36
C ASP A 228 -12.76 -9.60 -25.32
N ALA A 229 -12.26 -10.81 -25.13
CA ALA A 229 -10.83 -11.04 -24.94
C ALA A 229 -9.98 -10.61 -26.14
N GLY A 230 -10.51 -10.75 -27.36
CA GLY A 230 -9.83 -10.37 -28.60
C GLY A 230 -9.59 -8.87 -28.71
N SER A 231 -10.62 -8.06 -28.48
CA SER A 231 -10.51 -6.60 -28.50
C SER A 231 -9.67 -6.08 -27.34
N ILE A 232 -9.77 -6.70 -26.15
CA ILE A 232 -8.88 -6.37 -25.02
C ILE A 232 -7.42 -6.65 -25.40
N GLN A 233 -7.13 -7.81 -26.01
CA GLN A 233 -5.78 -8.15 -26.46
C GLN A 233 -5.25 -7.15 -27.49
N GLN A 234 -6.07 -6.75 -28.45
CA GLN A 234 -5.68 -5.77 -29.46
C GLN A 234 -5.40 -4.39 -28.84
N ARG A 235 -6.23 -3.95 -27.89
CA ARG A 235 -6.10 -2.63 -27.24
C ARG A 235 -4.90 -2.56 -26.29
N HIS A 236 -4.55 -3.67 -25.64
CA HIS A 236 -3.51 -3.77 -24.61
C HIS A 236 -2.31 -4.63 -25.03
N ALA A 237 -2.07 -4.77 -26.34
CA ALA A 237 -0.97 -5.57 -26.86
C ALA A 237 0.42 -5.04 -26.44
N ASN A 238 0.54 -3.72 -26.22
CA ASN A 238 1.82 -3.03 -26.03
C ASN A 238 2.09 -2.59 -24.59
N ASP A 239 1.11 -2.66 -23.69
CA ASP A 239 1.23 -2.18 -22.30
C ASP A 239 1.32 -3.33 -21.27
N GLY A 240 1.19 -4.58 -21.71
CA GLY A 240 1.26 -5.76 -20.85
C GLY A 240 0.05 -5.93 -19.91
N LEU A 241 -1.03 -5.17 -20.11
CA LEU A 241 -2.25 -5.24 -19.29
C LEU A 241 -3.30 -6.18 -19.86
N ALA A 242 -3.11 -6.71 -21.08
CA ALA A 242 -4.10 -7.52 -21.77
C ALA A 242 -4.61 -8.70 -20.94
N SER A 243 -3.70 -9.51 -20.38
CA SER A 243 -4.08 -10.67 -19.58
C SER A 243 -4.81 -10.27 -18.29
N GLN A 244 -4.33 -9.24 -17.58
CA GLN A 244 -4.99 -8.75 -16.37
C GLN A 244 -6.40 -8.21 -16.68
N ASN A 245 -6.57 -7.52 -17.80
CA ASN A 245 -7.86 -6.94 -18.19
C ASN A 245 -8.83 -8.00 -18.73
N GLN A 246 -8.34 -9.07 -19.36
CA GLN A 246 -9.15 -10.24 -19.70
C GLN A 246 -9.70 -10.92 -18.44
N LEU A 247 -8.86 -11.12 -17.42
CA LEU A 247 -9.28 -11.68 -16.13
C LEU A 247 -10.28 -10.77 -15.40
N ALA A 248 -10.07 -9.46 -15.44
CA ALA A 248 -11.03 -8.49 -14.91
C ALA A 248 -12.37 -8.53 -15.66
N ALA A 249 -12.35 -8.65 -16.99
CA ALA A 249 -13.55 -8.78 -17.81
C ALA A 249 -14.34 -10.06 -17.47
N MET A 250 -13.67 -11.18 -17.16
CA MET A 250 -14.33 -12.41 -16.70
C MET A 250 -15.15 -12.18 -15.41
N VAL A 251 -14.67 -11.36 -14.48
CA VAL A 251 -15.42 -10.99 -13.25
C VAL A 251 -16.61 -10.12 -13.60
N ILE A 252 -16.43 -9.13 -14.45
CA ILE A 252 -17.49 -8.20 -14.85
C ILE A 252 -18.61 -8.92 -15.61
N GLN A 253 -18.25 -9.89 -16.45
CA GLN A 253 -19.19 -10.70 -17.24
C GLN A 253 -19.73 -11.92 -16.48
N SER A 254 -19.32 -12.12 -15.22
CA SER A 254 -19.81 -13.25 -14.43
C SER A 254 -21.32 -13.17 -14.21
N ASP A 255 -21.98 -14.32 -14.22
CA ASP A 255 -23.43 -14.37 -14.00
C ASP A 255 -23.76 -14.01 -12.54
N PRO A 256 -24.50 -12.91 -12.30
CA PRO A 256 -24.85 -12.47 -10.94
C PRO A 256 -25.77 -13.46 -10.22
N GLN A 257 -26.38 -14.43 -10.92
CA GLN A 257 -27.22 -15.47 -10.33
C GLN A 257 -26.42 -16.57 -9.62
N ILE A 258 -25.12 -16.67 -9.87
CA ILE A 258 -24.23 -17.66 -9.21
C ILE A 258 -24.09 -17.38 -7.70
N GLY A 259 -24.43 -16.16 -7.27
CA GLY A 259 -24.45 -15.75 -5.87
C GLY A 259 -23.34 -14.77 -5.50
N PRO A 260 -23.18 -14.45 -4.21
CA PRO A 260 -22.29 -13.38 -3.74
C PRO A 260 -20.81 -13.80 -3.63
N THR A 261 -20.38 -14.81 -4.38
CA THR A 261 -19.02 -15.38 -4.35
C THR A 261 -18.48 -15.58 -5.76
N THR A 262 -17.17 -15.46 -5.93
CA THR A 262 -16.52 -15.73 -7.22
C THR A 262 -16.64 -17.22 -7.58
N SER A 263 -16.96 -17.51 -8.84
CA SER A 263 -17.13 -18.89 -9.30
C SER A 263 -15.81 -19.67 -9.32
N SER A 264 -15.86 -20.97 -9.07
CA SER A 264 -14.67 -21.83 -9.04
C SER A 264 -13.90 -21.83 -10.37
N ASN A 265 -14.59 -21.71 -11.51
CA ASN A 265 -13.95 -21.65 -12.83
C ASN A 265 -13.08 -20.40 -12.98
N ILE A 266 -13.60 -19.23 -12.58
CA ILE A 266 -12.83 -17.97 -12.60
C ILE A 266 -11.64 -18.07 -11.64
N LEU A 267 -11.87 -18.65 -10.45
CA LEU A 267 -10.83 -18.83 -9.44
C LEU A 267 -9.68 -19.72 -9.90
N GLN A 268 -9.97 -20.79 -10.65
CA GLN A 268 -8.95 -21.64 -11.25
C GLN A 268 -8.12 -20.89 -12.29
N SER A 269 -8.76 -20.10 -13.16
CA SER A 269 -8.04 -19.25 -14.12
C SER A 269 -7.13 -18.24 -13.42
N PHE A 270 -7.59 -17.62 -12.34
CA PHE A 270 -6.79 -16.68 -11.58
C PHE A 270 -5.63 -17.37 -10.86
N SER A 271 -5.87 -18.55 -10.27
CA SER A 271 -4.81 -19.33 -9.61
C SER A 271 -3.69 -19.67 -10.59
N GLY A 272 -4.02 -20.17 -11.78
CA GLY A 272 -3.02 -20.52 -12.79
C GLY A 272 -2.21 -19.31 -13.28
N TYR A 273 -2.87 -18.16 -13.47
CA TYR A 273 -2.17 -16.93 -13.85
C TYR A 273 -1.25 -16.42 -12.73
N ILE A 274 -1.72 -16.42 -11.47
CA ILE A 274 -0.91 -16.04 -10.30
C ILE A 274 0.28 -16.97 -10.14
N GLU A 275 0.11 -18.29 -10.29
CA GLU A 275 1.21 -19.26 -10.25
C GLU A 275 2.26 -18.98 -11.33
N SER A 276 1.83 -18.63 -12.54
CA SER A 276 2.73 -18.23 -13.62
C SER A 276 3.53 -16.96 -13.28
N LEU A 277 2.86 -15.91 -12.79
CA LEU A 277 3.52 -14.67 -12.36
C LEU A 277 4.47 -14.88 -11.20
N LEU A 278 4.07 -15.67 -10.19
CA LEU A 278 4.94 -16.00 -9.07
C LEU A 278 6.14 -16.84 -9.51
N GLY A 279 5.95 -17.76 -10.47
CA GLY A 279 7.05 -18.50 -11.09
C GLY A 279 8.08 -17.57 -11.74
N ALA A 280 7.62 -16.61 -12.54
CA ALA A 280 8.47 -15.59 -13.16
C ALA A 280 9.15 -14.69 -12.10
N ALA A 281 8.40 -14.24 -11.09
CA ALA A 281 8.93 -13.41 -10.01
C ALA A 281 10.00 -14.13 -9.17
N LEU A 282 9.86 -15.44 -8.95
CA LEU A 282 10.85 -16.23 -8.21
C LEU A 282 12.11 -16.52 -9.03
N GLN A 283 11.99 -16.65 -10.35
CA GLN A 283 13.15 -16.77 -11.25
C GLN A 283 13.97 -15.48 -11.28
N ASP A 284 13.30 -14.32 -11.26
CA ASP A 284 13.91 -12.99 -11.29
C ASP A 284 13.83 -12.26 -9.94
N ILE A 285 13.94 -12.98 -8.82
CA ILE A 285 13.58 -12.49 -7.48
C ILE A 285 14.39 -11.28 -7.01
N ASP A 286 15.61 -11.13 -7.51
CA ASP A 286 16.50 -9.99 -7.24
C ASP A 286 16.56 -9.01 -8.43
N GLY A 287 15.87 -9.33 -9.52
CA GLY A 287 15.80 -8.48 -10.69
C GLY A 287 14.67 -7.44 -10.63
N PRO A 288 14.72 -6.48 -11.56
CA PRO A 288 13.83 -5.32 -11.56
C PRO A 288 12.36 -5.66 -11.86
N ASN A 289 12.10 -6.81 -12.50
CA ASN A 289 10.75 -7.18 -12.93
C ASN A 289 9.95 -7.91 -11.85
N SER A 290 10.61 -8.44 -10.81
CA SER A 290 9.93 -9.13 -9.70
C SER A 290 8.83 -8.27 -9.07
N VAL A 291 9.12 -6.99 -8.82
CA VAL A 291 8.16 -6.05 -8.23
C VAL A 291 6.94 -5.86 -9.12
N PHE A 292 7.14 -5.80 -10.44
CA PHE A 292 6.06 -5.66 -11.41
C PHE A 292 5.14 -6.91 -11.39
N TYR A 293 5.71 -8.11 -11.47
CA TYR A 293 4.95 -9.35 -11.43
C TYR A 293 4.20 -9.53 -10.11
N LEU A 294 4.82 -9.18 -8.97
CA LEU A 294 4.18 -9.26 -7.67
C LEU A 294 3.00 -8.28 -7.55
N LYS A 295 3.13 -7.04 -8.04
CA LYS A 295 2.04 -6.06 -8.06
C LYS A 295 0.88 -6.49 -8.98
N GLN A 296 1.17 -7.10 -10.12
CA GLN A 296 0.13 -7.67 -11.00
C GLN A 296 -0.60 -8.83 -10.31
N ALA A 297 0.14 -9.77 -9.71
CA ALA A 297 -0.44 -10.89 -8.99
C ALA A 297 -1.29 -10.42 -7.81
N PHE A 298 -0.80 -9.45 -7.02
CA PHE A 298 -1.54 -8.80 -5.95
C PHE A 298 -2.84 -8.18 -6.46
N SER A 299 -2.81 -7.44 -7.57
CA SER A 299 -3.99 -6.78 -8.14
C SER A 299 -5.12 -7.78 -8.44
N ILE A 300 -4.79 -8.97 -8.93
CA ILE A 300 -5.78 -10.01 -9.29
C ILE A 300 -6.41 -10.63 -8.05
N THR A 301 -5.70 -10.70 -6.92
CA THR A 301 -6.33 -11.10 -5.64
C THR A 301 -7.48 -10.16 -5.24
N GLY A 302 -7.44 -8.91 -5.71
CA GLY A 302 -8.51 -7.92 -5.54
C GLY A 302 -9.79 -8.21 -6.32
N TYR A 303 -9.79 -9.19 -7.24
CA TYR A 303 -10.97 -9.55 -8.05
C TYR A 303 -11.82 -10.67 -7.45
N VAL A 304 -11.47 -11.16 -6.25
CA VAL A 304 -12.09 -12.35 -5.67
C VAL A 304 -12.90 -12.03 -4.42
N ALA A 305 -14.09 -12.62 -4.34
CA ALA A 305 -14.97 -12.64 -3.17
C ALA A 305 -15.17 -14.09 -2.72
N PHE A 306 -14.79 -14.40 -1.48
CA PHE A 306 -14.93 -15.74 -0.91
C PHE A 306 -16.20 -15.91 -0.09
N PRO A 307 -16.69 -17.16 0.04
CA PRO A 307 -17.64 -17.48 1.08
C PRO A 307 -16.98 -17.29 2.45
N LEU A 308 -17.63 -16.52 3.32
CA LEU A 308 -17.19 -16.30 4.70
C LEU A 308 -17.40 -17.56 5.53
N VAL A 309 -16.29 -18.09 6.04
CA VAL A 309 -16.28 -19.24 6.95
C VAL A 309 -16.21 -18.73 8.40
N SER A 310 -16.92 -19.39 9.31
CA SER A 310 -16.84 -19.07 10.73
C SER A 310 -15.42 -19.31 11.25
N SER A 311 -14.91 -18.42 12.11
CA SER A 311 -13.56 -18.54 12.70
C SER A 311 -13.32 -19.91 13.38
N SER A 312 -14.37 -20.53 13.91
CA SER A 312 -14.33 -21.86 14.52
C SER A 312 -14.09 -23.02 13.55
N GLN A 313 -14.47 -22.89 12.28
CA GLN A 313 -14.20 -23.89 11.23
C GLN A 313 -12.85 -23.63 10.53
N GLY A 314 -12.37 -22.39 10.59
CA GLY A 314 -11.10 -21.97 10.02
C GLY A 314 -10.94 -22.35 8.55
N VAL A 315 -9.69 -22.57 8.14
CA VAL A 315 -9.31 -22.97 6.78
C VAL A 315 -9.91 -24.33 6.39
N ALA A 316 -10.17 -25.22 7.34
CA ALA A 316 -10.68 -26.58 7.09
C ALA A 316 -12.12 -26.59 6.53
N GLY A 317 -12.90 -25.53 6.76
CA GLY A 317 -14.25 -25.38 6.23
C GLY A 317 -14.33 -24.88 4.78
N MET A 318 -13.19 -24.53 4.16
CA MET A 318 -13.14 -23.99 2.81
C MET A 318 -13.00 -25.08 1.74
N ALA A 319 -13.63 -24.86 0.58
CA ALA A 319 -13.39 -25.69 -0.60
C ALA A 319 -11.91 -25.66 -1.02
N PRO A 320 -11.37 -26.76 -1.60
CA PRO A 320 -9.96 -26.84 -1.96
C PRO A 320 -9.48 -25.71 -2.87
N GLU A 321 -10.30 -25.25 -3.83
CA GLU A 321 -9.93 -24.16 -4.74
C GLU A 321 -9.80 -22.82 -4.01
N HIS A 322 -10.70 -22.55 -3.05
CA HIS A 322 -10.64 -21.36 -2.20
C HIS A 322 -9.39 -21.37 -1.32
N ARG A 323 -9.07 -22.51 -0.72
CA ARG A 323 -7.86 -22.68 0.10
C ARG A 323 -6.60 -22.45 -0.72
N LYS A 324 -6.51 -23.06 -1.90
CA LYS A 324 -5.39 -22.90 -2.82
C LYS A 324 -5.18 -21.43 -3.20
N PHE A 325 -6.24 -20.73 -3.60
CA PHE A 325 -6.15 -19.32 -3.96
C PHE A 325 -5.72 -18.45 -2.77
N LEU A 326 -6.28 -18.70 -1.59
CA LEU A 326 -5.92 -17.96 -0.38
C LEU A 326 -4.45 -18.20 0.01
N ALA A 327 -3.95 -19.42 -0.16
CA ALA A 327 -2.52 -19.73 0.00
C ALA A 327 -1.66 -18.92 -0.97
N LEU A 328 -2.03 -18.85 -2.25
CA LEU A 328 -1.33 -18.01 -3.25
C LEU A 328 -1.34 -16.53 -2.85
N ALA A 329 -2.47 -16.01 -2.35
CA ALA A 329 -2.57 -14.64 -1.86
C ALA A 329 -1.61 -14.36 -0.69
N TYR A 330 -1.49 -15.27 0.28
CA TYR A 330 -0.53 -15.13 1.37
C TYR A 330 0.93 -15.30 0.94
N ILE A 331 1.21 -16.10 -0.09
CA ILE A 331 2.53 -16.21 -0.68
C ILE A 331 2.93 -14.89 -1.36
N ILE A 332 2.01 -14.31 -2.16
CA ILE A 332 2.20 -12.97 -2.74
C ILE A 332 2.47 -11.96 -1.61
N ALA A 333 1.64 -11.95 -0.56
CA ALA A 333 1.80 -11.04 0.56
C ALA A 333 3.16 -11.19 1.25
N SER A 334 3.65 -12.42 1.43
CA SER A 334 4.98 -12.70 2.00
C SER A 334 6.10 -12.09 1.16
N LEU A 335 6.03 -12.27 -0.16
CA LEU A 335 7.01 -11.72 -1.10
C LEU A 335 6.91 -10.19 -1.20
N MET A 336 5.69 -9.63 -1.20
CA MET A 336 5.45 -8.18 -1.19
C MET A 336 6.00 -7.53 0.09
N CYS A 337 5.83 -8.17 1.24
CA CYS A 337 6.40 -7.72 2.53
C CYS A 337 7.91 -7.60 2.48
N VAL A 338 8.59 -8.40 1.67
CA VAL A 338 10.05 -8.41 1.61
C VAL A 338 10.59 -7.55 0.48
N LYS A 339 10.00 -7.69 -0.72
CA LYS A 339 10.53 -7.13 -1.96
C LYS A 339 9.96 -5.78 -2.33
N VAL A 340 8.74 -5.46 -1.89
CA VAL A 340 8.04 -4.23 -2.31
C VAL A 340 8.00 -3.21 -1.18
N TYR A 341 7.45 -3.58 -0.02
CA TYR A 341 7.17 -2.62 1.05
C TYR A 341 8.03 -2.77 2.31
N ARG A 342 8.74 -3.90 2.45
CA ARG A 342 9.75 -4.13 3.50
C ARG A 342 9.14 -4.07 4.91
N PHE A 343 8.12 -4.89 5.17
CA PHE A 343 7.41 -5.09 6.44
C PHE A 343 7.89 -6.38 7.15
N PRO A 344 9.10 -6.43 7.73
CA PRO A 344 9.66 -7.65 8.30
C PRO A 344 8.84 -8.20 9.48
N LYS A 345 8.18 -7.32 10.25
CA LYS A 345 7.38 -7.71 11.42
C LYS A 345 6.21 -8.63 11.07
N MET A 346 5.67 -8.51 9.85
CA MET A 346 4.48 -9.24 9.42
C MET A 346 4.83 -10.56 8.70
N LEU A 347 6.09 -10.71 8.27
CA LEU A 347 6.51 -11.83 7.42
C LEU A 347 6.25 -13.19 8.04
N ASN A 348 6.64 -13.39 9.30
CA ASN A 348 6.50 -14.68 9.97
C ASN A 348 5.03 -15.10 10.07
N TYR A 349 4.15 -14.16 10.43
CA TYR A 349 2.71 -14.40 10.51
C TYR A 349 2.14 -14.78 9.14
N ILE A 350 2.40 -13.97 8.11
CA ILE A 350 1.87 -14.17 6.76
C ILE A 350 2.35 -15.51 6.19
N PHE A 351 3.65 -15.81 6.32
CA PHE A 351 4.20 -17.06 5.79
C PHE A 351 3.65 -18.27 6.53
N THR A 352 3.37 -18.15 7.83
CA THR A 352 2.71 -19.20 8.61
C THR A 352 1.29 -19.44 8.09
N LYS A 353 0.51 -18.38 7.84
CA LYS A 353 -0.83 -18.49 7.23
C LYS A 353 -0.82 -19.09 5.83
N ALA A 354 0.20 -18.77 5.03
CA ALA A 354 0.41 -19.40 3.72
C ALA A 354 0.61 -20.93 3.85
N ARG A 355 1.40 -21.38 4.83
CA ARG A 355 1.60 -22.81 5.11
C ARG A 355 0.35 -23.50 5.60
N GLU A 356 -0.38 -22.88 6.53
CA GLU A 356 -1.65 -23.42 7.06
C GLU A 356 -2.70 -23.59 5.95
N THR A 357 -2.81 -22.60 5.06
CA THR A 357 -3.76 -22.64 3.94
C THR A 357 -3.38 -23.67 2.87
N ALA A 358 -2.09 -23.82 2.57
CA ALA A 358 -1.57 -24.79 1.61
C ALA A 358 -1.57 -26.25 2.09
N ALA A 359 -1.75 -26.50 3.39
CA ALA A 359 -1.56 -27.83 3.97
C ALA A 359 -2.41 -28.92 3.28
N GLY A 360 -1.76 -29.99 2.81
CA GLY A 360 -2.41 -31.09 2.10
C GLY A 360 -2.52 -30.91 0.58
N ASP A 361 -2.02 -29.80 0.02
CA ASP A 361 -1.77 -29.64 -1.42
C ASP A 361 -0.26 -29.73 -1.68
N GLY A 362 0.18 -30.89 -2.19
CA GLY A 362 1.61 -31.16 -2.42
C GLY A 362 2.27 -30.20 -3.42
N ASN A 363 1.53 -29.65 -4.38
CA ASN A 363 2.08 -28.67 -5.32
C ASN A 363 2.33 -27.34 -4.62
N MET A 364 1.39 -26.90 -3.78
CA MET A 364 1.54 -25.67 -2.99
C MET A 364 2.64 -25.78 -1.93
N GLU A 365 2.79 -26.94 -1.29
CA GLU A 365 3.88 -27.19 -0.33
C GLU A 365 5.27 -27.15 -1.00
N GLN A 366 5.40 -27.71 -2.21
CA GLN A 366 6.62 -27.56 -3.01
C GLN A 366 6.87 -26.10 -3.39
N PHE A 367 5.83 -25.36 -3.74
CA PHE A 367 5.93 -23.94 -4.08
C PHE A 367 6.41 -23.11 -2.88
N LEU A 368 5.82 -23.34 -1.70
CA LEU A 368 6.23 -22.71 -0.43
C LEU A 368 7.70 -22.95 -0.10
N THR A 369 8.21 -24.15 -0.37
CA THR A 369 9.63 -24.48 -0.15
C THR A 369 10.54 -23.59 -1.01
N ARG A 370 10.17 -23.35 -2.28
CA ARG A 370 10.93 -22.45 -3.18
C ARG A 370 10.88 -21.00 -2.68
N VAL A 371 9.69 -20.55 -2.26
CA VAL A 371 9.49 -19.20 -1.70
C VAL A 371 10.31 -19.02 -0.44
N GLN A 372 10.35 -20.01 0.46
CA GLN A 372 11.16 -19.96 1.68
C GLN A 372 12.65 -19.76 1.37
N GLY A 373 13.18 -20.46 0.35
CA GLY A 373 14.55 -20.29 -0.12
C GLY A 373 14.84 -18.88 -0.66
N ALA A 374 13.86 -18.25 -1.31
CA ALA A 374 13.96 -16.86 -1.75
C ALA A 374 13.91 -15.85 -0.60
N LEU A 375 13.02 -16.07 0.38
CA LEU A 375 12.87 -15.21 1.56
C LEU A 375 14.11 -15.25 2.47
N GLY A 376 14.76 -16.40 2.59
CA GLY A 376 15.96 -16.57 3.42
C GLY A 376 17.20 -15.78 2.96
N LYS A 377 17.20 -15.25 1.74
CA LYS A 377 18.29 -14.40 1.20
C LYS A 377 18.10 -12.91 1.49
N TYR A 378 17.02 -12.52 2.15
CA TYR A 378 16.68 -11.12 2.33
C TYR A 378 17.58 -10.41 3.35
N ASN A 379 17.96 -9.17 3.01
CA ASN A 379 18.65 -8.27 3.93
C ASN A 379 17.65 -7.31 4.61
N PRO A 380 17.47 -7.40 5.95
CA PRO A 380 16.54 -6.56 6.71
C PRO A 380 16.96 -5.09 6.84
N ALA A 381 18.15 -4.68 6.37
CA ALA A 381 18.63 -3.29 6.42
C ALA A 381 17.93 -2.32 5.46
N SER A 382 16.73 -2.68 5.01
CA SER A 382 15.97 -2.01 3.98
C SER A 382 14.97 -1.02 4.62
N ILE A 383 14.84 0.18 4.05
CA ILE A 383 13.89 1.21 4.55
C ILE A 383 12.45 0.71 4.39
N GLU A 384 11.75 0.59 5.52
CA GLU A 384 10.33 0.22 5.63
C GLU A 384 9.43 1.41 5.22
N VAL A 385 8.29 1.10 4.60
CA VAL A 385 7.28 2.13 4.32
C VAL A 385 6.57 2.54 5.60
N ASP A 386 6.57 3.83 5.90
CA ASP A 386 5.91 4.33 7.10
C ASP A 386 4.37 4.36 6.93
N CYS A 387 3.70 3.45 7.63
CA CYS A 387 2.23 3.37 7.69
C CYS A 387 1.66 3.96 8.98
N THR A 388 2.48 4.71 9.73
CA THR A 388 2.14 5.25 11.06
C THR A 388 1.01 6.29 10.97
N PRO A 389 -0.22 5.99 11.44
CA PRO A 389 -1.29 6.98 11.46
C PRO A 389 -1.08 7.98 12.60
N LEU A 390 -1.84 9.09 12.56
CA LEU A 390 -1.87 10.06 13.65
C LEU A 390 -2.28 9.38 14.97
N GLY A 391 -1.53 9.64 16.04
CA GLY A 391 -1.82 9.11 17.38
C GLY A 391 -1.26 7.71 17.65
N SER A 392 -0.49 7.13 16.74
CA SER A 392 0.22 5.84 16.86
C SER A 392 1.21 5.73 18.03
N THR A 393 1.51 6.82 18.73
CA THR A 393 2.42 6.82 19.90
C THR A 393 1.70 6.60 21.22
N VAL A 394 0.37 6.59 21.23
CA VAL A 394 -0.44 6.46 22.45
C VAL A 394 -0.72 4.98 22.73
N PRO A 395 -0.37 4.41 23.89
CA PRO A 395 -0.64 3.00 24.19
C PRO A 395 -2.13 2.65 24.10
N SER A 396 -2.45 1.51 23.48
CA SER A 396 -3.83 1.02 23.37
C SER A 396 -4.15 0.08 24.54
N LEU A 397 -5.17 0.41 25.31
CA LEU A 397 -5.60 -0.36 26.47
C LEU A 397 -6.93 -1.07 26.21
N SER A 398 -7.07 -2.28 26.72
CA SER A 398 -8.34 -3.01 26.76
C SER A 398 -9.29 -2.37 27.78
N GLY A 399 -10.56 -2.80 27.80
CA GLY A 399 -11.53 -2.35 28.79
C GLY A 399 -11.11 -2.62 30.26
N GLU A 400 -10.16 -3.54 30.47
CA GLU A 400 -9.58 -3.85 31.79
C GLU A 400 -8.30 -3.04 32.10
N GLY A 401 -7.93 -2.09 31.24
CA GLY A 401 -6.71 -1.28 31.40
C GLY A 401 -5.40 -2.02 31.09
N LYS A 402 -5.47 -3.22 30.49
CA LYS A 402 -4.27 -3.97 30.05
C LYS A 402 -3.87 -3.54 28.65
N GLN A 403 -2.57 -3.51 28.37
CA GLN A 403 -2.08 -3.21 27.04
C GLN A 403 -2.52 -4.29 26.04
N VAL A 404 -3.08 -3.86 24.91
CA VAL A 404 -3.50 -4.76 23.83
C VAL A 404 -2.27 -5.24 23.07
N ILE A 405 -2.26 -6.54 22.72
CA ILE A 405 -1.18 -7.16 21.95
C ILE A 405 -1.70 -7.44 20.54
N SER A 406 -0.88 -7.12 19.54
CA SER A 406 -1.22 -7.40 18.14
C SER A 406 -1.12 -8.88 17.83
N ILE A 407 -2.10 -9.42 17.10
CA ILE A 407 -2.02 -10.78 16.56
C ILE A 407 -0.93 -10.94 15.49
N PHE A 408 -0.45 -9.85 14.89
CA PHE A 408 0.61 -9.90 13.86
C PHE A 408 2.00 -10.02 14.44
N SER A 409 2.38 -9.01 15.22
CA SER A 409 3.73 -8.84 15.72
C SER A 409 3.93 -9.50 17.09
N ASN A 410 2.84 -9.85 17.79
CA ASN A 410 2.85 -10.15 19.22
C ASN A 410 3.47 -9.02 20.06
N GLU A 411 3.52 -7.80 19.52
CA GLU A 411 4.00 -6.61 20.20
C GLU A 411 2.83 -5.84 20.81
N ALA A 412 3.15 -5.05 21.82
CA ALA A 412 2.26 -4.09 22.44
C ALA A 412 1.77 -3.05 21.40
N VAL A 413 0.45 -2.89 21.29
CA VAL A 413 -0.16 -1.97 20.34
C VAL A 413 -0.19 -0.55 20.88
N CYS A 414 0.13 0.40 20.00
CA CYS A 414 -0.11 1.82 20.19
C CYS A 414 -1.01 2.36 19.07
N GLY A 415 -1.80 3.39 19.40
CA GLY A 415 -2.69 4.10 18.51
C GLY A 415 -4.08 3.49 18.39
N PRO A 416 -4.81 3.86 17.32
CA PRO A 416 -6.12 3.30 17.05
C PRO A 416 -6.05 1.79 16.81
N LEU A 417 -6.94 1.04 17.44
CA LEU A 417 -7.08 -0.40 17.24
C LEU A 417 -7.96 -0.70 16.03
N HIS A 418 -7.65 -1.78 15.34
CA HIS A 418 -8.53 -2.40 14.35
C HIS A 418 -8.95 -3.77 14.86
N LEU A 419 -10.26 -3.94 15.10
CA LEU A 419 -10.86 -5.20 15.52
C LEU A 419 -11.12 -6.09 14.30
N LEU A 420 -10.65 -7.33 14.35
CA LEU A 420 -10.85 -8.33 13.29
C LEU A 420 -12.24 -8.98 13.38
N GLU A 421 -12.61 -9.71 12.34
CA GLU A 421 -13.98 -10.25 12.18
C GLU A 421 -14.35 -11.36 13.17
N ASP A 422 -13.39 -11.89 13.94
CA ASP A 422 -13.66 -12.82 15.04
C ASP A 422 -14.18 -12.11 16.32
N GLY A 423 -14.12 -10.78 16.36
CA GLY A 423 -14.58 -9.96 17.49
C GLY A 423 -13.64 -9.98 18.71
N THR A 424 -12.51 -10.70 18.63
CA THR A 424 -11.57 -10.86 19.75
C THR A 424 -10.13 -10.49 19.41
N SER A 425 -9.74 -10.62 18.15
CA SER A 425 -8.37 -10.33 17.72
C SER A 425 -8.23 -8.87 17.32
N PHE A 426 -7.11 -8.27 17.72
CA PHE A 426 -6.78 -6.86 17.47
C PHE A 426 -5.45 -6.75 16.73
N VAL A 427 -5.36 -5.72 15.89
CA VAL A 427 -4.12 -5.24 15.29
C VAL A 427 -4.06 -3.73 15.43
N SER A 428 -2.87 -3.14 15.36
CA SER A 428 -2.75 -1.69 15.28
C SER A 428 -3.30 -1.20 13.93
N ARG A 429 -3.78 0.04 13.88
CA ARG A 429 -4.18 0.65 12.59
C ARG A 429 -3.00 0.77 11.63
N GLU A 430 -1.77 0.96 12.13
CA GLU A 430 -0.54 0.96 11.33
C GLU A 430 -0.33 -0.40 10.64
N GLU A 431 -0.40 -1.49 11.40
CA GLU A 431 -0.26 -2.84 10.85
C GLU A 431 -1.41 -3.18 9.90
N ALA A 432 -2.62 -2.71 10.19
CA ALA A 432 -3.76 -2.91 9.31
C ALA A 432 -3.57 -2.17 7.97
N LEU A 433 -3.06 -0.93 7.98
CA LEU A 433 -2.73 -0.18 6.77
C LEU A 433 -1.62 -0.88 5.98
N ALA A 434 -0.53 -1.28 6.64
CA ALA A 434 0.55 -2.06 6.04
C ALA A 434 0.04 -3.37 5.43
N TRP A 435 -0.90 -4.05 6.11
CA TRP A 435 -1.53 -5.27 5.62
C TRP A 435 -2.28 -5.05 4.31
N THR A 436 -3.06 -3.97 4.21
CA THR A 436 -3.83 -3.69 2.99
C THR A 436 -2.98 -3.43 1.75
N LEU A 437 -1.70 -3.08 1.92
CA LEU A 437 -0.75 -2.93 0.82
C LEU A 437 -0.27 -4.28 0.27
N VAL A 438 -0.33 -5.35 1.06
CA VAL A 438 0.23 -6.67 0.72
C VAL A 438 -0.82 -7.76 0.55
N CYS A 439 -2.00 -7.63 1.18
CA CYS A 439 -3.07 -8.62 1.11
C CYS A 439 -4.47 -7.97 1.24
N HIS A 440 -5.39 -8.37 0.36
CA HIS A 440 -6.79 -7.93 0.42
C HIS A 440 -7.65 -8.69 1.44
N PHE A 441 -7.21 -9.90 1.84
CA PHE A 441 -7.96 -10.79 2.72
C PHE A 441 -7.56 -10.59 4.19
N SER A 442 -8.45 -10.93 5.10
CA SER A 442 -8.20 -10.89 6.55
C SER A 442 -7.00 -11.75 6.92
N PRO A 443 -6.24 -11.36 7.95
CA PRO A 443 -5.16 -12.19 8.49
C PRO A 443 -5.63 -13.50 9.13
N LEU A 444 -6.91 -13.61 9.50
CA LEU A 444 -7.46 -14.82 10.12
C LEU A 444 -7.72 -15.96 9.13
N ALA A 445 -7.46 -15.76 7.83
CA ALA A 445 -7.69 -16.75 6.78
C ALA A 445 -9.14 -17.27 6.70
N THR A 446 -10.12 -16.40 7.00
CA THR A 446 -11.57 -16.69 6.93
C THR A 446 -12.18 -16.41 5.56
N GLY A 447 -11.39 -15.85 4.63
CA GLY A 447 -11.87 -15.35 3.34
C GLY A 447 -12.52 -13.97 3.41
N ALA A 448 -12.67 -13.39 4.61
CA ALA A 448 -13.10 -12.00 4.76
C ALA A 448 -12.08 -11.03 4.13
N ARG A 449 -12.52 -9.84 3.74
CA ARG A 449 -11.63 -8.75 3.32
C ARG A 449 -11.32 -7.81 4.47
N LEU A 450 -10.06 -7.40 4.60
CA LEU A 450 -9.66 -6.37 5.55
C LEU A 450 -9.95 -4.98 4.97
N THR A 451 -10.64 -4.13 5.72
CA THR A 451 -11.03 -2.78 5.26
C THR A 451 -10.72 -1.75 6.33
N VAL A 452 -9.63 -1.00 6.12
CA VAL A 452 -9.04 -0.13 7.16
C VAL A 452 -9.41 1.35 6.95
N LEU A 453 -9.81 1.72 5.73
CA LEU A 453 -9.97 3.08 5.21
C LEU A 453 -11.19 3.85 5.69
#